data_AF-A0A7T5UTU7-F1
#
_entry.id   AF-A0A7T5UTU7-F1
#
_cell.length_a   1.000
_cell.length_b   1.000
_cell.length_c   1.000
_cell.angle_alpha   90.00
_cell.angle_beta   90.00
_cell.angle_gamma   90.00
#
_symmetry.space_group_name_H-M   'P 1'
#
loop_
_entity.id
_entity.type
_entity.pdbx_description
1 polymer ?
#
loop_
_entity_poly.entity_id
_entity_poly.type
_entity_poly.pdbx_seq_one_letter_code
_entity_poly.pdbx_strand_id
1 'polypeptide(L)' 'MRRQGQGNPIESVHLKIKFTADASTALKLKESFPESRVTGSECEISIEGSDPGEVAERAHKVLEKLRAVIETPKGFK' A
#
# COMPACT_ATOMS: atom_id res chain seq x y z
N MET A 1 2.85 40.77 -14.80
CA MET A 1 1.73 39.84 -14.57
C MET A 1 2.29 38.42 -14.59
N ARG A 2 2.37 37.75 -13.44
CA ARG A 2 2.93 36.39 -13.35
C ARG A 2 1.87 35.41 -13.86
N ARG A 3 2.18 34.65 -14.92
CA ARG A 3 1.39 33.48 -15.30
C ARG A 3 1.56 32.47 -14.18
N GLN A 4 0.59 32.38 -13.27
CA GLN A 4 0.48 31.20 -12.42
C GLN A 4 0.28 30.03 -13.38
N GLY A 5 1.25 29.12 -13.41
CA GLY A 5 1.09 27.86 -14.11
C GLY A 5 -0.16 27.20 -13.55
N GLN A 6 -1.21 27.16 -14.34
CA GLN A 6 -2.42 26.41 -14.05
C GLN A 6 -2.00 24.94 -14.14
N GLY A 7 -1.46 24.41 -13.04
CA GLY A 7 -1.24 22.97 -12.92
C GLY A 7 -2.59 22.31 -13.10
N ASN A 8 -2.68 21.36 -14.04
CA ASN A 8 -3.90 20.57 -14.17
C ASN A 8 -4.21 19.98 -12.79
N PRO A 9 -5.43 20.19 -12.27
CA PRO A 9 -5.81 19.57 -11.00
C PRO A 9 -5.68 18.05 -11.17
N ILE A 10 -4.98 17.41 -10.23
CA ILE A 10 -4.93 15.95 -10.19
C ILE A 10 -6.35 15.49 -9.85
N GLU A 11 -7.00 14.80 -10.77
CA GLU A 11 -8.38 14.31 -10.59
C GLU A 11 -8.41 13.07 -9.68
N SER A 12 -7.42 12.20 -9.83
CA SER A 12 -7.23 11.02 -8.99
C SER A 12 -5.77 10.57 -8.97
N VAL A 13 -5.38 9.94 -7.86
CA VAL A 13 -4.10 9.27 -7.66
C VAL A 13 -4.38 7.81 -7.33
N HIS A 14 -3.72 6.93 -8.06
CA HIS A 14 -3.81 5.48 -7.86
C HIS A 14 -2.41 4.94 -7.58
N LEU A 15 -2.19 4.44 -6.37
CA LEU A 15 -0.97 3.75 -5.96
C LEU A 15 -1.26 2.25 -5.86
N LYS A 16 -0.36 1.46 -6.46
CA LYS A 16 -0.46 0.00 -6.43
C LYS A 16 0.86 -0.59 -5.92
N ILE A 17 0.78 -1.36 -4.85
CA ILE A 17 1.90 -2.05 -4.23
C ILE A 17 1.72 -3.54 -4.54
N LYS A 18 2.66 -4.12 -5.30
CA LYS A 18 2.69 -5.54 -5.65
C LYS A 18 3.98 -6.17 -5.16
N PHE A 19 3.88 -7.32 -4.52
CA PHE A 19 5.03 -8.09 -4.07
C PHE A 19 4.65 -9.57 -3.92
N THR A 20 5.66 -10.42 -3.83
CA THR A 20 5.51 -11.84 -3.54
C THR A 20 5.91 -12.13 -2.11
N ALA A 21 5.11 -12.93 -1.40
CA ALA A 21 5.38 -13.36 -0.04
C ALA A 21 5.14 -14.87 0.10
N ASP A 22 5.74 -15.50 1.12
CA ASP A 22 5.37 -16.87 1.48
C ASP A 22 3.92 -16.93 1.98
N ALA A 23 3.33 -18.13 1.98
CA ALA A 23 1.92 -18.30 2.32
C ALA A 23 1.55 -17.81 3.74
N SER A 24 2.46 -17.89 4.71
CA SER A 24 2.20 -17.42 6.07
C SER A 24 2.16 -15.89 6.12
N THR A 25 3.11 -15.24 5.48
CA THR A 25 3.16 -13.79 5.36
C THR A 25 1.96 -13.26 4.56
N ALA A 26 1.60 -13.91 3.46
CA ALA A 26 0.45 -13.55 2.63
C ALA A 26 -0.88 -13.64 3.39
N LEU A 27 -1.06 -14.65 4.25
CA LEU A 27 -2.24 -14.79 5.12
C LEU A 27 -2.31 -13.65 6.16
N LYS A 28 -1.21 -13.39 6.88
CA LYS A 28 -1.13 -12.29 7.87
C LYS A 28 -1.41 -10.93 7.25
N LEU A 29 -0.98 -10.74 6.01
CA LEU A 29 -1.27 -9.54 5.25
C LEU A 29 -2.74 -9.41 4.91
N LYS A 30 -3.40 -10.49 4.50
CA LYS A 30 -4.83 -10.47 4.22
C LYS A 30 -5.66 -10.13 5.47
N GLU A 31 -5.20 -10.56 6.65
CA GLU A 31 -5.80 -10.17 7.94
C GLU A 31 -5.56 -8.68 8.26
N SER A 32 -4.34 -8.20 8.03
CA SER A 32 -3.95 -6.81 8.33
C SER A 32 -4.49 -5.77 7.35
N PHE A 33 -4.76 -6.22 6.12
CA PHE A 33 -5.27 -5.44 4.99
C PHE A 33 -6.37 -6.23 4.28
N PRO A 34 -7.61 -6.17 4.76
CA PRO A 34 -8.74 -6.87 4.15
C PRO A 34 -8.94 -6.49 2.67
N GLU A 35 -8.59 -5.26 2.30
CA GLU A 35 -8.64 -4.72 0.94
C GLU A 35 -7.55 -5.27 0.01
N SER A 36 -6.54 -5.95 0.55
CA SER A 36 -5.48 -6.56 -0.26
C SER A 36 -6.02 -7.73 -1.08
N ARG A 37 -5.55 -7.87 -2.32
CA ARG A 37 -5.78 -9.06 -3.13
C ARG A 37 -4.60 -10.00 -2.93
N VAL A 38 -4.87 -11.21 -2.46
CA VAL A 38 -3.87 -12.28 -2.32
C VAL A 38 -4.25 -13.42 -3.24
N THR A 39 -3.32 -13.88 -4.07
CA THR A 39 -3.51 -15.00 -5.00
C THR A 39 -2.26 -15.86 -4.99
N GLY A 40 -2.32 -17.00 -4.30
CA GLY A 40 -1.12 -17.81 -4.02
C GLY A 40 -0.12 -17.01 -3.19
N SER A 41 1.07 -16.80 -3.74
CA SER A 41 2.15 -16.00 -3.14
C SER A 41 2.12 -14.53 -3.54
N GLU A 42 1.27 -14.13 -4.48
CA GLU A 42 1.18 -12.74 -4.92
C GLU A 42 0.24 -11.94 -4.03
N CYS A 43 0.71 -10.78 -3.58
CA CYS A 43 -0.06 -9.81 -2.81
C CYS A 43 -0.11 -8.48 -3.56
N GLU A 44 -1.31 -7.90 -3.65
CA GLU A 44 -1.56 -6.59 -4.25
C GLU A 44 -2.37 -5.73 -3.28
N ILE A 45 -1.93 -4.50 -3.04
CA ILE A 45 -2.67 -3.47 -2.32
C ILE A 45 -2.84 -2.27 -3.25
N SER A 46 -4.09 -1.85 -3.44
CA SER A 46 -4.43 -0.68 -4.26
C SER A 46 -4.98 0.43 -3.38
N ILE A 47 -4.47 1.65 -3.58
CA ILE A 47 -4.86 2.84 -2.84
C ILE A 47 -5.24 3.89 -3.86
N GLU A 48 -6.45 4.42 -3.74
CA GLU A 48 -7.01 5.41 -4.64
C GLU A 48 -7.58 6.58 -3.84
N GLY A 49 -7.45 7.78 -4.37
CA GLY A 49 -8.00 9.00 -3.81
C GLY A 49 -7.78 10.21 -4.71
N SER A 50 -8.54 11.27 -4.50
CA SER A 50 -8.42 12.54 -5.25
C SER A 50 -7.34 13.47 -4.68
N ASP A 51 -6.96 13.31 -3.41
CA ASP A 51 -5.88 14.07 -2.78
C ASP A 51 -4.55 13.28 -2.79
N PRO A 52 -3.50 13.77 -3.48
CA PRO A 52 -2.21 13.10 -3.53
C PRO A 52 -1.54 12.94 -2.16
N GLY A 53 -1.75 13.90 -1.24
CA GLY A 53 -1.17 13.88 0.10
C GLY A 53 -1.75 12.74 0.94
N GLU A 54 -3.09 12.64 0.96
CA GLU A 54 -3.79 11.56 1.64
C GLU A 54 -3.42 10.19 1.06
N VAL A 55 -3.32 10.07 -0.26
CA VAL A 55 -2.92 8.82 -0.93
C VAL A 55 -1.48 8.43 -0.57
N ALA A 56 -0.57 9.39 -0.49
CA ALA A 56 0.81 9.15 -0.05
C ALA A 56 0.88 8.75 1.44
N GLU A 57 0.12 9.41 2.32
CA GLU A 57 0.06 9.05 3.74
C GLU A 57 -0.51 7.65 3.96
N ARG A 58 -1.57 7.29 3.23
CA ARG A 58 -2.14 5.95 3.26
C ARG A 58 -1.14 4.90 2.76
N ALA A 59 -0.42 5.19 1.67
CA ALA A 59 0.63 4.32 1.17
C ALA A 59 1.76 4.13 2.18
N HIS A 60 2.17 5.20 2.86
CA HIS A 60 3.19 5.12 3.91
C HIS A 60 2.73 4.23 5.09
N LYS A 61 1.49 4.40 5.56
CA LYS A 61 0.91 3.53 6.61
C LYS A 61 0.85 2.06 6.19
N VAL A 62 0.52 1.79 4.93
CA VAL A 62 0.54 0.43 4.37
C VAL A 62 1.95 -0.14 4.38
N LEU A 63 2.96 0.64 3.96
CA LEU A 63 4.36 0.21 3.97
C LEU A 63 4.90 -0.05 5.39
N GLU A 64 4.55 0.79 6.37
CA GLU A 64 4.94 0.58 7.78
C GLU A 64 4.35 -0.72 8.35
N LYS A 65 3.08 -1.00 8.05
CA LYS A 65 2.44 -2.26 8.44
C LYS A 65 3.01 -3.47 7.70
N LEU A 66 3.26 -3.35 6.39
CA LEU A 66 3.95 -4.37 5.60
C LEU A 66 5.30 -4.72 6.22
N ARG A 67 6.08 -3.68 6.56
CA ARG A 67 7.33 -3.82 7.29
C ARG A 67 7.13 -4.56 8.60
N ALA A 68 6.15 -4.19 9.43
CA ALA A 68 5.88 -4.88 10.69
C ALA A 68 5.55 -6.37 10.50
N VAL A 69 4.80 -6.74 9.45
CA VAL A 69 4.45 -8.14 9.13
C VAL A 69 5.67 -8.93 8.62
N ILE A 70 6.55 -8.31 7.84
CA ILE A 70 7.78 -8.92 7.33
C ILE A 70 8.86 -9.01 8.43
N GLU A 71 8.99 -7.96 9.23
CA GLU A 71 9.98 -7.83 10.30
C GLU A 71 9.60 -8.59 11.55
N THR A 72 8.35 -9.08 11.72
CA THR A 72 8.05 -10.01 12.81
C THR A 72 8.75 -11.33 12.50
N PRO A 73 9.95 -11.58 13.07
CA PRO A 73 10.64 -12.83 12.81
C PRO A 73 9.83 -13.88 13.56
N LYS A 74 9.85 -15.09 13.05
CA LYS A 74 9.41 -16.29 13.76
C LYS A 74 9.79 -16.17 15.24
N GLY A 75 8.80 -15.92 16.10
CA GLY A 75 8.82 -16.29 17.50
C GLY A 75 8.80 -17.81 17.57
N PHE A 76 9.88 -18.45 17.09
CA PHE A 76 10.24 -19.80 17.45
C PHE A 76 11.12 -19.65 18.69
N LYS A 77 10.48 -19.67 19.85
CA LYS A 77 11.03 -20.27 21.05
C LYS A 77 9.99 -21.24 21.58
#